data_AF-A0A0A0KZ02-F1
#
_entry.id   AF-A0A0A0KZ02-F1
#
_cell.length_a   1.000
_cell.length_b   1.000
_cell.length_c   1.000
_cell.angle_alpha   90.00
_cell.angle_beta   90.00
_cell.angle_gamma   90.00
#
_symmetry.space_group_name_H-M   'P 1'
#
loop_
_entity.id
_entity.type
_entity.pdbx_description
1 polymer ?
#
loop_
_entity_poly.entity_id
_entity_poly.type
_entity_poly.pdbx_seq_one_letter_code
_entity_poly.pdbx_strand_id
1 'polypeptide(L)' 'MLREDSFCGYRIDHTVVVVGYGSDEEGDYWIIRNQYGTQWGMNGYMKMQRGTRNPQGVCGMAMQPSFPVKY' A
#
# COMPACT_ATOMS: atom_id res chain seq x y z
N MET A 1 1.02 0.09 10.68
CA MET A 1 0.64 -0.47 9.36
C MET A 1 -0.82 -0.14 9.08
N LEU A 2 -1.19 0.23 7.84
CA LEU A 2 -2.61 0.35 7.46
C LEU A 2 -3.19 -1.05 7.19
N ARG A 3 -4.37 -1.35 7.73
CA ARG A 3 -4.93 -2.71 7.80
C ARG A 3 -6.35 -2.78 7.22
N GLU A 4 -6.86 -3.99 7.03
CA GLU A 4 -8.18 -4.26 6.44
C GLU A 4 -9.35 -3.67 7.23
N ASP A 5 -9.17 -3.44 8.53
CA ASP A 5 -10.13 -2.77 9.42
C ASP A 5 -10.08 -1.22 9.36
N SER A 6 -9.14 -0.66 8.59
CA SER A 6 -8.98 0.79 8.45
C SER A 6 -10.07 1.39 7.54
N PHE A 7 -10.58 2.57 7.91
CA PHE A 7 -11.62 3.25 7.15
C PHE A 7 -11.05 4.00 5.95
N CYS A 8 -11.08 3.38 4.76
CA CYS A 8 -10.63 3.99 3.50
C CYS A 8 -11.45 3.62 2.26
N GLY A 9 -12.42 2.70 2.36
CA GLY A 9 -13.29 2.32 1.24
C GLY A 9 -12.55 1.76 0.01
N TYR A 10 -13.22 1.75 -1.14
CA TYR A 10 -12.68 1.23 -2.42
C TYR A 10 -12.77 2.23 -3.57
N ARG A 11 -13.11 3.49 -3.26
CA ARG A 11 -13.08 4.57 -4.25
C ARG A 11 -11.65 5.10 -4.33
N ILE A 12 -10.94 4.71 -5.37
CA ILE A 12 -9.56 5.12 -5.60
C ILE A 12 -9.52 6.60 -5.99
N ASP A 13 -8.73 7.38 -5.27
CA ASP A 13 -8.49 8.82 -5.53
C ASP A 13 -7.00 9.20 -5.52
N HIS A 14 -6.11 8.26 -5.17
CA HIS A 14 -4.69 8.51 -4.96
C HIS A 14 -3.83 7.39 -5.54
N THR A 15 -2.74 7.77 -6.22
CA THR A 15 -1.74 6.82 -6.76
C THR A 15 -0.46 6.89 -5.96
N VAL A 16 0.10 5.72 -5.66
CA VAL A 16 1.35 5.53 -4.91
C VAL A 16 2.20 4.44 -5.57
N VAL A 17 3.44 4.26 -5.11
CA VAL A 17 4.34 3.24 -5.67
C VAL A 17 4.67 2.19 -4.61
N VAL A 18 4.41 0.93 -4.93
CA VAL A 18 4.93 -0.20 -4.15
C VAL A 18 6.41 -0.36 -4.48
N VAL A 19 7.28 -0.24 -3.49
CA VAL A 19 8.74 -0.34 -3.65
C VAL A 19 9.35 -1.58 -2.99
N GLY A 20 8.53 -2.37 -2.30
CA GLY A 20 8.95 -3.60 -1.66
C GLY A 20 7.84 -4.25 -0.85
N TYR A 21 8.19 -5.34 -0.20
CA TYR A 21 7.33 -6.08 0.71
C TYR A 21 8.17 -6.71 1.82
N GLY A 22 7.52 -7.12 2.90
CA GLY A 22 8.16 -7.83 3.98
C GLY A 22 7.14 -8.55 4.86
N SER A 23 7.66 -9.08 5.97
CA SER A 23 6.91 -9.70 7.05
C SER A 23 7.61 -9.37 8.36
N ASP A 24 6.84 -9.06 9.39
CA ASP A 24 7.32 -8.90 10.77
C ASP A 24 6.29 -9.47 11.76
N GLU A 25 6.46 -9.21 13.06
CA GLU A 25 5.55 -9.68 14.11
C GLU A 25 4.10 -9.16 13.93
N GLU A 26 3.89 -8.07 13.19
CA GLU A 26 2.58 -7.54 12.86
C GLU A 26 1.94 -8.19 11.62
N GLY A 27 2.70 -8.99 10.87
CA GLY A 27 2.27 -9.73 9.69
C GLY A 27 2.91 -9.27 8.39
N ASP A 28 2.32 -9.72 7.28
CA ASP A 28 2.79 -9.42 5.92
C ASP A 28 2.41 -8.00 5.49
N TYR A 29 3.34 -7.28 4.86
CA TYR A 29 3.11 -5.92 4.39
C TYR A 29 3.73 -5.59 3.03
N TRP A 30 3.15 -4.59 2.39
CA TRP A 30 3.72 -3.80 1.30
C TRP A 30 4.45 -2.58 1.87
N ILE A 31 5.57 -2.21 1.25
CA ILE A 31 6.26 -0.94 1.48
C ILE A 31 5.85 0.01 0.37
N ILE A 32 5.19 1.09 0.74
CA ILE A 32 4.62 2.07 -0.20
C ILE A 32 5.40 3.37 -0.06
N ARG A 33 5.88 3.90 -1.19
CA ARG A 33 6.41 5.26 -1.30
C ARG A 33 5.28 6.21 -1.67
N ASN A 34 5.13 7.28 -0.90
CA ASN A 34 4.15 8.34 -1.12
C ASN A 34 4.83 9.64 -1.59
N GLN A 35 4.02 10.59 -2.05
CA GLN A 35 4.45 11.89 -2.60
C GLN A 35 4.21 13.08 -1.66
N TYR A 36 3.91 12.84 -0.38
CA TYR A 36 3.60 13.87 0.62
C TYR A 36 4.82 14.39 1.41
N GLY A 37 6.03 14.18 0.88
CA GLY A 37 7.27 14.60 1.52
C GLY A 37 7.68 13.71 2.70
N THR A 38 8.88 13.95 3.23
CA THR A 38 9.50 13.11 4.27
C THR A 38 8.88 13.30 5.66
N GLN A 39 8.19 14.41 5.89
CA GLN A 39 7.51 14.67 7.17
C GLN A 39 6.25 13.81 7.35
N TRP A 40 5.74 13.21 6.27
CA TRP A 40 4.58 12.34 6.32
C TRP A 40 5.00 10.87 6.53
N GLY A 41 4.27 10.17 7.41
CA GLY A 41 4.46 8.74 7.64
C GLY A 41 5.88 8.39 8.12
N MET A 42 6.43 7.32 7.58
CA MET A 42 7.78 6.83 7.90
C MET A 42 8.77 7.39 6.89
N ASN A 43 9.18 8.65 7.04
CA ASN A 43 10.07 9.34 6.09
C ASN A 43 9.53 9.36 4.64
N GLY A 44 8.23 9.57 4.46
CA GLY A 44 7.54 9.54 3.16
C GLY A 44 7.03 8.16 2.73
N TYR A 45 7.18 7.14 3.59
CA TYR A 45 6.74 5.78 3.32
C TYR A 45 5.64 5.33 4.29
N MET A 46 4.96 4.26 3.92
CA MET A 46 4.05 3.55 4.81
C MET A 46 4.12 2.04 4.61
N LYS A 47 3.77 1.30 5.65
CA LYS A 47 3.46 -0.14 5.58
C LYS A 47 1.95 -0.33 5.42
N MET A 48 1.54 -1.15 4.46
CA MET A 48 0.14 -1.57 4.29
C MET A 48 0.03 -3.09 4.31
N GLN A 49 -0.97 -3.62 5.00
CA GLN A 49 -1.19 -5.05 5.13
C GLN A 49 -1.32 -5.73 3.77
N ARG A 50 -0.62 -6.85 3.63
CA ARG A 50 -0.60 -7.71 2.43
C ARG A 50 -1.25 -9.05 2.77
N GLY A 51 -1.86 -9.69 1.77
CA GLY A 51 -2.51 -10.99 1.96
C GLY A 51 -3.85 -10.91 2.70
N THR A 52 -4.60 -9.83 2.49
CA THR A 52 -5.96 -9.67 3.03
C THR A 52 -6.94 -10.67 2.44
N ARG A 53 -8.07 -10.90 3.13
CA ARG A 53 -9.14 -11.76 2.60
C ARG A 53 -9.91 -11.07 1.48
N ASN A 54 -10.03 -9.75 1.53
CA ASN A 54 -10.62 -9.00 0.43
C ASN A 54 -9.70 -9.02 -0.81
N PRO A 55 -10.17 -9.49 -1.99
CA PRO A 55 -9.39 -9.48 -3.24
C PRO A 55 -9.04 -8.07 -3.74
N GLN A 56 -9.74 -7.02 -3.32
CA GLN A 56 -9.42 -5.63 -3.65
C GLN A 56 -8.20 -5.10 -2.88
N GLY A 57 -7.73 -5.83 -1.86
CA GLY A 57 -6.69 -5.36 -0.96
C GLY A 57 -7.18 -4.26 0.00
N VAL A 58 -6.34 -3.90 0.97
CA VAL A 58 -6.60 -2.73 1.84
C VAL A 58 -6.74 -1.48 0.96
N CYS A 59 -7.82 -0.72 1.16
CA CYS A 59 -8.13 0.53 0.43
C CYS A 59 -8.18 0.41 -1.11
N GLY A 60 -8.46 -0.77 -1.66
CA GLY A 60 -8.48 -0.97 -3.11
C GLY A 60 -7.09 -1.07 -3.77
N MET A 61 -6.02 -1.27 -3.00
CA MET A 61 -4.64 -1.36 -3.50
C MET A 61 -4.43 -2.38 -4.64
N ALA A 62 -5.23 -3.45 -4.71
CA ALA A 62 -5.07 -4.49 -5.72
C ALA A 62 -5.93 -4.25 -6.98
N MET A 63 -6.70 -3.16 -7.03
CA MET A 63 -7.69 -2.93 -8.10
C MET A 63 -7.11 -2.37 -9.40
N GLN A 64 -6.06 -1.53 -9.33
CA GLN A 64 -5.49 -0.84 -10.51
C GLN A 64 -3.95 -0.83 -10.52
N PRO A 65 -3.26 -1.98 -10.41
CA PRO A 65 -1.80 -2.02 -10.49
C PRO A 65 -1.30 -1.79 -11.91
N SER A 66 -0.16 -1.12 -12.05
CA SER A 66 0.55 -0.97 -13.32
C SER A 66 2.06 -0.98 -13.10
N PHE A 67 2.81 -1.39 -14.12
CA PHE A 67 4.27 -1.37 -14.11
C PHE A 67 4.81 -1.06 -15.51
N PRO A 68 5.94 -0.34 -15.63
CA PRO A 68 6.56 -0.08 -16.93
C PRO A 68 7.25 -1.33 -17.48
N VAL A 69 7.25 -1.48 -18.80
CA VAL A 69 8.03 -2.50 -19.52
C VAL A 69 9.17 -1.81 -20.26
N LYS A 70 10.37 -2.41 -20.20
CA LYS A 70 11.53 -1.93 -20.97
C LYS A 70 11.61 -2.73 -22.27
N TYR A 71 11.62 -2.02 -23.40
CA TYR A 71 11.87 -2.58 -24.73
C TYR A 71 13.32 -2.32 -25.14
#